data_AF-A0ABD3MLC2-F1
#
_entry.id   AF-A0ABD3MLC2-F1
#
_cell.length_a   1.000
_cell.length_b   1.000
_cell.length_c   1.000
_cell.angle_alpha   90.00
_cell.angle_beta   90.00
_cell.angle_gamma   90.00
#
_symmetry.space_group_name_H-M   'P 1'
#
loop_
_entity.id
_entity.type
_entity.pdbx_description
1 polymer ?
#
loop_
_entity_poly.entity_id
_entity_poly.type
_entity_poly.pdbx_seq_one_letter_code
_entity_poly.pdbx_strand_id
1 'polypeptide(L)'
;MSVRPSTAPPIQDMPPPGGYKKIDFGRYLPDRGPKGWQLWAGATTLILYGYYQIGQTNQRRIQQKMQERKVKYALLPLMQAEADREYMQRELVNLRREAEIMKGVVDEKGNAWVPGSSQYYGGQWMPRRIGHFMPKWH
;
A
#
# COMPACT_ATOMS: atom_id res chain seq x y z
N MET A 1 24.70 41.33 -97.26
CA MET A 1 23.91 42.50 -96.81
C MET A 1 23.64 42.32 -95.32
N SER A 2 24.19 43.20 -94.48
CA SER A 2 23.96 43.24 -93.04
C SER A 2 22.50 43.57 -92.76
N VAL A 3 21.81 42.71 -92.00
CA VAL A 3 20.42 42.93 -91.62
C VAL A 3 20.36 44.16 -90.72
N ARG A 4 19.49 45.12 -91.04
CA ARG A 4 19.29 46.33 -90.23
C ARG A 4 18.78 45.90 -88.84
N PRO A 5 19.31 46.46 -87.73
CA PRO A 5 18.78 46.15 -86.41
C PRO A 5 17.30 46.52 -86.36
N SER A 6 16.50 45.62 -85.81
CA SER A 6 15.07 45.84 -85.57
C SER A 6 14.89 47.09 -84.72
N THR A 7 14.04 48.02 -85.18
CA THR A 7 13.60 49.21 -84.45
C THR A 7 12.54 48.90 -83.38
N ALA A 8 12.10 47.64 -83.26
CA ALA A 8 11.14 47.25 -82.24
C ALA A 8 11.77 47.37 -80.84
N PRO A 9 11.05 47.95 -79.86
CA PRO A 9 11.55 48.06 -78.50
C PRO A 9 11.82 46.67 -77.90
N PRO A 10 12.84 46.52 -77.03
CA PRO A 10 13.14 45.24 -76.40
C PRO A 10 11.95 44.77 -75.56
N ILE A 11 11.54 43.52 -75.75
CA ILE A 11 10.50 42.88 -74.92
C ILE A 11 11.12 42.62 -73.55
N GLN A 12 10.76 43.47 -72.59
CA GLN A 12 11.22 43.37 -71.22
C GLN A 12 10.25 42.50 -70.42
N ASP A 13 10.79 41.58 -69.61
CA ASP A 13 9.99 40.79 -68.68
C ASP A 13 9.44 41.73 -67.59
N MET A 14 8.11 41.81 -67.51
CA MET A 14 7.39 42.73 -66.64
C MET A 14 6.31 41.98 -65.87
N PRO A 15 5.98 42.39 -64.63
CA PRO A 15 4.89 41.77 -63.91
C PRO A 15 3.60 41.87 -64.74
N PRO A 16 2.72 40.86 -64.65
CA PRO A 16 1.47 40.85 -65.40
C PRO A 16 0.65 42.12 -65.06
N PRO A 17 -0.13 42.64 -66.02
CA PRO A 17 -1.01 43.78 -65.76
C PRO A 17 -2.00 43.40 -64.64
N GLY A 18 -1.81 43.97 -63.44
CA GLY A 18 -2.54 43.59 -62.22
C GLY A 18 -1.65 43.13 -61.05
N GLY A 19 -0.36 42.90 -61.28
CA GLY A 19 0.60 42.52 -60.25
C GLY A 19 0.52 41.04 -59.82
N TYR A 20 1.44 40.61 -58.95
CA TYR A 20 1.46 39.25 -58.43
C TYR A 20 0.44 39.06 -57.29
N LYS A 21 0.03 37.80 -57.08
CA LYS A 21 -0.81 37.43 -55.94
C LYS A 21 -0.10 37.85 -54.64
N LYS A 22 -0.88 38.39 -53.69
CA LYS A 22 -0.38 38.67 -52.34
C LYS A 22 0.11 37.38 -51.70
N ILE A 23 1.37 37.39 -51.30
CA ILE A 23 1.99 36.31 -50.52
C ILE A 23 1.86 36.72 -49.06
N ASP A 24 1.27 35.86 -48.24
CA ASP A 24 1.19 36.10 -46.80
C ASP A 24 2.54 35.77 -46.17
N PHE A 25 3.25 36.80 -45.71
CA PHE A 25 4.55 36.66 -45.05
C PHE A 25 4.43 36.45 -43.52
N GLY A 26 3.20 36.48 -42.99
CA GLY A 26 2.93 36.33 -41.56
C GLY A 26 3.00 34.88 -41.10
N ARG A 27 3.44 34.67 -39.86
CA ARG A 27 3.42 33.33 -39.23
C ARG A 27 2.00 32.97 -38.81
N TYR A 28 1.46 31.87 -39.34
CA TYR A 28 0.16 31.34 -38.94
C TYR A 28 0.29 30.41 -37.74
N LEU A 29 0.02 30.91 -36.53
CA LEU A 29 -0.09 30.11 -35.30
C LEU A 29 -1.56 30.06 -34.85
N PRO A 30 -2.29 28.98 -35.17
CA PRO A 30 -3.62 28.80 -34.62
C PRO A 30 -3.53 28.42 -33.15
N ASP A 31 -4.26 29.13 -32.28
CA ASP A 31 -4.45 28.74 -30.89
C ASP A 31 -5.28 27.45 -30.84
N ARG A 32 -4.58 26.31 -30.84
CA ARG A 32 -5.17 24.97 -30.80
C ARG A 32 -5.22 24.48 -29.36
N GLY A 33 -6.42 24.14 -28.90
CA GLY A 33 -6.64 23.46 -27.62
C GLY A 33 -7.69 24.12 -26.75
N PRO A 34 -8.09 23.44 -25.66
CA PRO A 34 -8.99 24.01 -24.67
C PRO A 34 -8.32 25.20 -23.96
N LYS A 35 -9.11 26.20 -23.62
CA LYS A 35 -8.66 27.34 -22.83
C LYS A 35 -8.18 26.87 -21.45
N GLY A 36 -7.22 27.57 -20.84
CA GLY A 36 -6.64 27.15 -19.56
C GLY A 36 -7.67 26.87 -18.45
N TRP A 37 -8.74 27.67 -18.37
CA TRP A 37 -9.81 27.43 -17.38
C TRP A 37 -10.60 26.13 -17.63
N GLN A 38 -10.73 25.69 -18.89
CA GLN A 38 -11.41 24.44 -19.23
C GLN A 38 -10.60 23.24 -18.77
N LEU A 39 -9.26 23.33 -18.87
CA LEU A 39 -8.36 22.31 -18.33
C LEU A 39 -8.50 22.20 -16.81
N TRP A 40 -8.51 23.34 -16.10
CA TRP A 40 -8.71 23.36 -14.66
C TRP A 40 -10.07 22.80 -14.25
N ALA A 41 -11.15 23.21 -14.93
CA ALA A 41 -12.48 22.68 -14.66
C ALA A 41 -12.57 21.16 -14.88
N GLY A 42 -11.97 20.65 -15.97
CA GLY A 42 -11.88 19.21 -16.24
C GLY A 42 -11.09 18.45 -15.18
N ALA A 43 -9.92 18.98 -14.78
CA ALA A 43 -9.10 18.37 -13.74
C ALA A 43 -9.83 18.34 -12.39
N THR A 44 -10.42 19.47 -11.97
CA THR A 44 -11.12 19.57 -10.69
C THR A 44 -12.32 18.63 -10.64
N THR A 45 -13.12 18.54 -11.72
CA THR A 45 -14.28 17.63 -11.75
C THR A 45 -13.87 16.16 -11.68
N LEU A 46 -12.82 15.75 -12.41
CA LEU A 46 -12.27 14.40 -12.32
C LEU A 46 -11.76 14.07 -10.90
N ILE A 47 -11.05 15.01 -10.27
CA ILE A 47 -10.55 14.84 -8.90
C ILE A 47 -11.71 14.68 -7.92
N LEU A 48 -12.71 15.56 -7.97
CA LEU A 48 -13.88 15.50 -7.09
C LEU A 48 -14.63 14.17 -7.23
N TYR A 49 -14.81 13.70 -8.47
CA TYR A 49 -15.43 12.40 -8.73
C TYR A 49 -14.59 11.23 -8.18
N GLY A 50 -13.27 11.29 -8.34
CA GLY A 50 -12.35 10.31 -7.77
C GLY A 50 -12.47 10.22 -6.25
N TYR A 51 -12.48 11.35 -5.55
CA TYR A 51 -12.66 11.39 -4.10
C TYR A 51 -14.02 10.83 -3.65
N TYR A 52 -15.09 11.12 -4.39
CA TYR A 52 -16.41 10.54 -4.11
C TYR A 52 -16.40 9.01 -4.19
N GLN A 53 -15.77 8.44 -5.22
CA GLN A 53 -15.65 6.97 -5.38
C GLN A 53 -14.78 6.34 -4.30
N ILE A 54 -13.68 6.99 -3.92
CA ILE A 54 -12.82 6.57 -2.80
C ILE A 54 -13.61 6.56 -1.50
N GLY A 55 -14.41 7.61 -1.24
CA GLY A 55 -15.26 7.70 -0.06
C GLY A 55 -16.19 6.49 0.06
N GLN A 56 -16.94 6.18 -1.01
CA GLN A 56 -17.81 5.00 -1.04
C GLN A 56 -17.05 3.69 -0.83
N THR A 57 -15.89 3.53 -1.48
CA THR A 57 -15.08 2.32 -1.37
C THR A 57 -14.53 2.12 0.04
N ASN A 58 -14.11 3.21 0.69
CA ASN A 58 -13.63 3.17 2.07
C ASN A 58 -14.74 2.73 3.03
N GLN A 59 -15.97 3.21 2.86
CA GLN A 59 -17.10 2.75 3.68
C GLN A 59 -17.34 1.25 3.52
N ARG A 60 -17.31 0.74 2.28
CA ARG A 60 -17.42 -0.71 2.01
C ARG A 60 -16.29 -1.51 2.68
N ARG A 61 -15.04 -1.05 2.59
CA ARG A 61 -13.88 -1.69 3.24
C ARG A 61 -14.00 -1.69 4.76
N ILE A 62 -14.47 -0.61 5.36
CA ILE A 62 -14.71 -0.54 6.81
C ILE A 62 -15.78 -1.56 7.21
N GLN A 63 -16.88 -1.63 6.46
CA GLN A 63 -17.94 -2.62 6.70
C GLN A 63 -17.40 -4.04 6.61
N GLN A 64 -16.62 -4.38 5.57
CA GLN A 64 -15.98 -5.69 5.42
C GLN A 64 -15.09 -6.03 6.63
N LYS A 65 -14.19 -5.13 7.03
CA LYS A 65 -13.32 -5.32 8.21
C LYS A 65 -14.12 -5.50 9.50
N MET A 66 -15.25 -4.79 9.64
CA MET A 66 -16.13 -4.96 10.79
C MET A 66 -16.79 -6.34 10.79
N GLN A 67 -17.21 -6.87 9.63
CA GLN A 67 -17.74 -8.24 9.55
C GLN A 67 -16.68 -9.28 9.88
N GLU A 68 -15.47 -9.15 9.34
CA GLU A 68 -14.35 -10.04 9.67
C GLU A 68 -14.04 -10.04 11.17
N ARG A 69 -14.05 -8.86 11.81
CA ARG A 69 -13.86 -8.74 13.26
C ARG A 69 -14.98 -9.42 14.04
N LYS A 70 -16.24 -9.26 13.64
CA LYS A 70 -17.38 -9.94 14.28
C LYS A 70 -17.23 -11.46 14.21
N VAL A 71 -16.86 -11.99 13.06
CA VAL A 71 -16.60 -13.44 12.89
C VAL A 71 -15.46 -13.89 13.80
N LYS A 72 -14.36 -13.14 13.83
CA LYS A 72 -13.23 -13.43 14.73
C LYS A 72 -13.65 -13.43 16.19
N TYR A 73 -14.38 -12.41 16.65
CA TYR A 73 -14.85 -12.34 18.04
C TYR A 73 -15.81 -13.47 18.40
N ALA A 74 -16.64 -13.92 17.46
CA ALA A 74 -17.50 -15.08 17.68
C ALA A 74 -16.71 -16.39 17.88
N LEU A 75 -15.60 -16.56 17.17
CA LEU A 75 -14.75 -17.76 17.25
C LEU A 75 -13.68 -17.70 18.34
N LEU A 76 -13.27 -16.49 18.74
CA LEU A 76 -12.22 -16.24 19.73
C LEU A 76 -12.37 -17.02 21.04
N PRO A 77 -13.55 -17.11 21.70
CA PRO A 77 -13.67 -17.85 22.95
C PRO A 77 -13.43 -19.36 22.78
N LEU A 78 -13.81 -19.93 21.64
CA LEU A 78 -13.54 -21.34 21.34
C LEU A 78 -12.03 -21.56 21.16
N MET A 79 -11.38 -20.73 20.34
CA MET A 79 -9.95 -20.80 20.09
C MET A 79 -9.14 -20.59 21.38
N GLN A 80 -9.55 -19.66 22.23
CA GLN A 80 -8.93 -19.41 23.52
C GLN A 80 -9.04 -20.64 24.43
N ALA A 81 -10.21 -21.27 24.49
CA ALA A 81 -10.40 -22.47 25.31
C ALA A 81 -9.54 -23.66 24.83
N GLU A 82 -9.35 -23.83 23.52
CA GLU A 82 -8.45 -24.85 22.99
C GLU A 82 -6.98 -24.53 23.31
N ALA A 83 -6.56 -23.26 23.14
CA ALA A 83 -5.23 -22.82 23.49
C ALA A 83 -4.92 -22.98 24.99
N ASP A 84 -5.88 -22.67 25.86
CA ASP A 84 -5.75 -22.83 27.31
C ASP A 84 -5.60 -24.32 27.67
N ARG A 85 -6.38 -25.22 27.04
CA ARG A 85 -6.24 -26.67 27.23
C ARG A 85 -4.86 -27.16 26.83
N GLU A 86 -4.39 -26.76 25.65
CA GLU A 86 -3.06 -27.14 25.16
C GLU A 86 -1.96 -26.60 26.08
N TYR A 87 -2.07 -25.35 26.55
CA TYR A 87 -1.14 -24.74 27.48
C TYR A 87 -1.07 -25.54 28.79
N MET A 88 -2.20 -25.88 29.39
CA MET A 88 -2.24 -26.67 30.62
C MET A 88 -1.60 -28.05 30.46
N GLN A 89 -1.83 -28.73 29.32
CA GLN A 89 -1.18 -30.01 29.03
C GLN A 89 0.35 -29.87 28.96
N ARG A 90 0.84 -28.84 28.28
CA ARG A 90 2.28 -28.54 28.19
C ARG A 90 2.88 -28.25 29.57
N GLU A 91 2.20 -27.44 30.38
CA GLU A 91 2.63 -27.13 31.74
C GLU A 91 2.70 -28.37 32.62
N LEU A 92 1.72 -29.27 32.55
CA LEU A 92 1.76 -30.52 33.30
C LEU A 92 2.97 -31.39 32.93
N VAL A 93 3.32 -31.47 31.64
CA VAL A 93 4.51 -32.19 31.18
C VAL A 93 5.78 -31.53 31.68
N ASN A 94 5.87 -30.20 31.59
CA ASN A 94 7.03 -29.43 32.05
C ASN A 94 7.23 -29.57 33.56
N LEU A 95 6.17 -29.44 34.35
CA LEU A 95 6.22 -29.59 35.81
C LEU A 95 6.64 -31.00 36.24
N ARG A 96 6.16 -32.04 35.54
CA ARG A 96 6.60 -33.42 35.78
C ARG A 96 8.09 -33.59 35.49
N ARG A 97 8.56 -33.10 34.34
CA ARG A 97 9.98 -33.15 33.97
C ARG A 97 10.86 -32.36 34.94
N GLU A 98 10.42 -31.17 35.33
CA GLU A 98 11.11 -30.35 36.32
C GLU A 98 11.23 -31.09 37.66
N ALA A 99 10.13 -31.68 38.14
CA ALA A 99 10.12 -32.47 39.36
C ALA A 99 10.97 -33.75 39.29
N GLU A 100 11.16 -34.32 38.11
CA GLU A 100 12.05 -35.46 37.89
C GLU A 100 13.53 -35.06 37.85
N ILE A 101 13.86 -33.99 37.13
CA ILE A 101 15.24 -33.51 36.93
C ILE A 101 15.78 -32.86 38.21
N MET A 102 14.96 -32.12 38.95
CA MET A 102 15.40 -31.34 40.13
C MET A 102 15.37 -32.14 41.44
N LYS A 103 15.22 -33.48 41.38
CA LYS A 103 15.27 -34.33 42.57
C LYS A 103 16.63 -34.21 43.25
N GLY A 104 16.64 -33.67 44.47
CA GLY A 104 17.84 -33.55 45.30
C GLY A 104 18.68 -32.30 45.06
N VAL A 105 18.19 -31.34 44.25
CA VAL A 105 18.84 -30.03 44.09
C VAL A 105 18.48 -29.14 45.28
N VAL A 106 19.52 -28.53 45.87
CA VAL A 106 19.39 -27.55 46.96
C VAL A 106 20.06 -26.25 46.58
N ASP A 107 19.46 -25.13 46.98
CA ASP A 107 20.04 -23.81 46.83
C ASP A 107 21.23 -23.61 47.78
N GLU A 108 22.01 -22.54 47.55
CA GLU A 108 23.15 -22.13 48.41
C GLU A 108 22.76 -21.94 49.89
N LYS A 109 21.47 -21.68 50.16
CA LYS A 109 20.90 -21.51 51.50
C LYS A 109 20.37 -22.81 52.11
N GLY A 110 20.52 -23.95 51.43
CA GLY A 110 20.05 -25.26 51.88
C GLY A 110 18.57 -25.56 51.64
N ASN A 111 17.85 -24.70 50.92
CA ASN A 111 16.44 -24.91 50.58
C ASN A 111 16.31 -25.86 49.40
N ALA A 112 15.40 -26.84 49.48
CA ALA A 112 15.11 -27.74 48.36
C ALA A 112 14.34 -27.02 47.25
N TRP A 113 14.64 -27.35 45.99
CA TRP A 113 13.90 -26.84 44.85
C TRP A 113 12.42 -27.26 44.92
N VAL A 114 11.51 -26.30 44.74
CA VAL A 114 10.06 -26.54 44.70
C VAL A 114 9.58 -26.45 43.25
N PRO A 115 9.24 -27.59 42.61
CA PRO A 115 8.77 -27.60 41.23
C PRO A 115 7.52 -26.73 41.06
N GLY A 116 7.50 -25.90 40.04
CA GLY A 116 6.35 -25.04 39.74
C GLY A 116 6.16 -23.85 40.69
N SER A 117 7.14 -23.55 41.54
CA SER A 117 7.15 -22.30 42.30
C SER A 117 7.15 -21.07 41.37
N SER A 118 6.33 -20.07 41.72
CA SER A 118 6.27 -18.82 40.97
C SER A 118 7.55 -18.02 41.16
N GLN A 119 8.12 -17.55 40.05
CA GLN A 119 9.27 -16.63 40.05
C GLN A 119 8.87 -15.21 40.46
N TYR A 120 7.57 -14.90 40.44
CA TYR A 120 7.00 -13.60 40.74
C TYR A 120 6.32 -13.60 42.10
N TYR A 121 6.51 -12.51 42.85
CA TYR A 121 5.96 -12.32 44.19
C TYR A 121 4.47 -11.92 44.22
N GLY A 122 3.86 -11.60 43.07
CA GLY A 122 2.53 -10.97 43.00
C GLY A 122 1.33 -11.90 43.07
N GLY A 123 1.51 -13.22 43.16
CA GLY A 123 0.42 -14.22 43.18
C GLY A 123 -0.46 -14.25 41.92
N GLN A 124 -0.24 -13.34 40.97
CA GLN A 124 -0.88 -13.30 39.67
C GLN A 124 -0.30 -14.39 38.78
N TRP A 125 -1.18 -15.08 38.07
CA TRP A 125 -0.75 -16.00 37.03
C TRP A 125 -0.13 -15.22 35.87
N MET A 126 1.09 -15.60 35.49
CA MET A 126 1.75 -15.07 34.31
C MET A 126 2.05 -16.24 33.36
N PRO A 127 1.81 -16.09 32.05
CA PRO A 127 2.18 -17.11 31.10
C PRO A 127 3.70 -17.29 31.12
N ARG A 128 4.16 -18.55 31.06
CA ARG A 128 5.59 -18.81 30.97
C ARG A 128 6.14 -18.25 29.67
N ARG A 129 7.39 -17.76 29.72
CA ARG A 129 8.12 -17.40 28.51
C ARG A 129 8.21 -18.62 27.61
N ILE A 130 7.80 -18.48 26.37
CA ILE A 130 7.95 -19.52 25.34
C ILE A 130 9.45 -19.72 25.11
N GLY A 131 9.98 -20.87 25.51
CA GLY A 131 11.32 -21.31 25.14
C GLY A 131 11.36 -21.77 23.68
N HIS A 132 12.52 -21.71 23.03
CA HIS A 132 12.71 -22.22 21.66
C HIS A 132 12.50 -23.75 21.54
N PHE A 133 12.48 -24.47 22.66
CA PHE A 133 12.24 -25.91 22.72
C PHE A 133 10.76 -26.20 22.96
N MET A 134 10.00 -26.38 21.88
CA MET A 134 8.75 -27.13 21.95
C MET A 134 9.10 -28.62 22.07
N PRO A 135 8.66 -29.34 23.12
CA PRO A 135 8.78 -30.78 23.12
C PRO A 135 7.92 -31.32 21.98
N LYS A 136 8.55 -32.01 21.03
CA LYS A 136 7.82 -32.76 20.01
C LYS A 136 7.01 -33.83 20.74
N TRP A 137 5.69 -33.82 20.53
CA TRP A 137 4.82 -34.91 20.95
C TRP A 137 5.33 -36.19 20.26
N HIS A 138 5.79 -37.16 21.05
CA HIS A 138 6.07 -38.51 20.59
C HIS A 138 4.81 -39.35 20.76
#